data_AF-G3LRS9-F1
#
_entry.id   AF-G3LRS9-F1
#
_cell.length_a   1.000
_cell.length_b   1.000
_cell.length_c   1.000
_cell.angle_alpha   90.00
_cell.angle_beta   90.00
_cell.angle_gamma   90.00
#
_symmetry.space_group_name_H-M   'P 1'
#
loop_
_entity.id
_entity.type
_entity.pdbx_description
1 polymer ?
#
loop_
_entity_poly.entity_id
_entity_poly.type
_entity_poly.pdbx_seq_one_letter_code
_entity_poly.pdbx_strand_id
1 'polypeptide(L)'
;SSFTLNDLSLLYNTLRFHFLSATLATALLISLSTAYFTTRPRRVFLLDFSCYKPDPSLICTRETFMDRSQRVGIFTEDNLAFQQKILERSGLGQKTYFPEALLRVPPNPCMEEARKEAETVMFGAIDAVLEKTGVKPKDIGILVVNCSLFNPTPSLSAMIVNKYKLRGNIL
;
A
#
# COMPACT_ATOMS: atom_id res chain seq x y z
N SER A 1 34.72 21.07 -68.38
CA SER A 1 34.72 19.90 -67.50
C SER A 1 33.53 19.02 -67.85
N SER A 2 33.76 17.90 -68.52
CA SER A 2 32.72 16.99 -69.00
C SER A 2 32.42 15.97 -67.91
N PHE A 3 31.17 15.95 -67.43
CA PHE A 3 30.67 14.88 -66.56
C PHE A 3 30.79 13.53 -67.30
N THR A 4 31.50 12.57 -66.71
CA THR A 4 31.62 11.22 -67.28
C THR A 4 30.56 10.28 -66.70
N LEU A 5 30.25 9.19 -67.41
CA LEU A 5 29.33 8.15 -66.91
C LEU A 5 29.82 7.52 -65.59
N ASN A 6 31.14 7.51 -65.36
CA ASN A 6 31.74 7.09 -64.11
C ASN A 6 31.39 8.03 -62.95
N ASP A 7 31.32 9.35 -63.18
CA ASP A 7 30.94 10.32 -62.16
C ASP A 7 29.47 10.16 -61.75
N LEU A 8 28.58 9.85 -62.70
CA LEU A 8 27.16 9.57 -62.43
C LEU A 8 26.99 8.26 -61.65
N SER A 9 27.75 7.22 -62.00
CA SER A 9 27.76 5.95 -61.27
C SER A 9 28.26 6.13 -59.83
N LEU A 10 29.33 6.91 -59.64
CA LEU A 10 29.87 7.23 -58.33
C LEU A 10 28.84 8.00 -57.49
N LEU A 11 28.24 9.06 -58.04
CA LEU A 11 27.22 9.86 -57.36
C LEU A 11 26.01 9.02 -56.94
N TYR A 12 25.51 8.14 -57.81
CA TYR A 12 24.39 7.24 -57.50
C TYR A 12 24.72 6.27 -56.37
N ASN A 13 25.92 5.66 -56.41
CA ASN A 13 26.36 4.74 -55.36
C ASN A 13 26.56 5.46 -54.01
N THR A 14 27.12 6.67 -54.03
CA THR A 14 27.27 7.52 -52.84
C THR A 14 25.91 7.88 -52.24
N LEU A 15 24.95 8.36 -53.05
CA LEU A 15 23.59 8.67 -52.61
C LEU A 15 22.87 7.44 -52.04
N ARG A 16 22.96 6.29 -52.72
CA ARG A 16 22.37 5.03 -52.27
C ARG A 16 22.96 4.55 -50.94
N PHE A 17 24.27 4.65 -50.77
CA PHE A 17 24.96 4.27 -49.54
C PHE A 17 24.61 5.20 -48.37
N HIS A 18 24.55 6.52 -48.60
CA HIS A 18 24.10 7.49 -47.59
C HIS A 18 22.64 7.28 -47.20
N PHE A 19 21.75 6.97 -48.13
CA PHE A 19 20.36 6.64 -47.83
C PHE A 19 20.23 5.33 -47.03
N LEU A 20 20.94 4.27 -47.42
CA LEU A 20 20.96 3.00 -46.70
C LEU A 20 21.53 3.14 -45.28
N SER A 21 22.65 3.86 -45.13
CA SER A 21 23.24 4.12 -43.81
C SER A 21 22.35 5.00 -42.94
N ALA A 22 21.70 6.03 -43.49
CA ALA A 22 20.75 6.86 -42.75
C ALA A 22 19.55 6.04 -42.27
N THR A 23 18.94 5.23 -43.15
CA THR A 23 17.80 4.38 -42.77
C THR A 23 18.18 3.34 -41.71
N LEU A 24 19.35 2.69 -41.83
CA LEU A 24 19.86 1.77 -40.82
C LEU A 24 20.14 2.47 -39.49
N ALA A 25 20.76 3.65 -39.51
CA ALA A 25 21.02 4.43 -38.31
C ALA A 25 19.71 4.85 -37.61
N THR A 26 18.71 5.31 -38.36
CA THR A 26 17.39 5.65 -37.82
C THR A 26 16.69 4.43 -37.24
N ALA A 27 16.70 3.28 -37.95
CA ALA A 27 16.11 2.05 -37.45
C ALA A 27 16.80 1.56 -36.16
N LEU A 28 18.13 1.66 -36.09
CA LEU A 28 18.90 1.34 -34.89
C LEU A 28 18.53 2.27 -33.73
N LEU A 29 18.46 3.59 -33.97
CA LEU A 29 18.08 4.57 -32.96
C LEU A 29 16.67 4.34 -32.42
N ILE A 30 15.69 4.05 -33.29
CA ILE A 30 14.31 3.74 -32.89
C ILE A 30 14.29 2.45 -32.07
N SER A 31 15.02 1.42 -32.51
CA SER A 31 15.09 0.13 -31.81
C SER A 31 15.72 0.27 -30.42
N LEU A 32 16.86 0.95 -30.33
CA LEU A 32 17.55 1.23 -29.07
C LEU A 32 16.72 2.10 -28.13
N SER A 33 16.06 3.14 -28.65
CA SER A 33 15.18 4.01 -27.86
C SER A 33 14.00 3.22 -27.32
N THR A 34 13.34 2.43 -28.17
CA THR A 34 12.20 1.59 -27.78
C THR A 34 12.62 0.60 -26.71
N ALA A 35 13.72 -0.13 -26.92
CA ALA A 35 14.27 -1.06 -25.94
C ALA A 35 14.58 -0.34 -24.61
N TYR A 36 15.20 0.82 -24.66
CA TYR A 36 15.51 1.61 -23.47
C TYR A 36 14.27 2.07 -22.71
N PHE A 37 13.21 2.53 -23.38
CA PHE A 37 11.98 2.96 -22.71
C PHE A 37 11.14 1.79 -22.18
N THR A 38 11.17 0.62 -22.81
CA THR A 38 10.40 -0.55 -22.37
C THR A 38 11.10 -1.37 -21.31
N THR A 39 12.43 -1.44 -21.34
CA THR A 39 13.23 -2.20 -20.36
C THR A 39 13.54 -1.41 -19.11
N ARG A 40 13.46 -0.07 -19.15
CA ARG A 40 13.74 0.71 -17.95
C ARG A 40 12.65 0.49 -16.89
N PRO A 41 13.06 0.24 -15.63
CA PRO A 41 12.12 0.05 -14.55
C PRO A 41 11.28 1.32 -14.37
N ARG A 42 9.97 1.14 -14.30
CA ARG A 42 9.05 2.24 -14.00
C ARG A 42 9.26 2.66 -12.56
N ARG A 43 9.43 3.96 -12.34
CA ARG A 43 9.53 4.50 -10.98
C ARG A 43 8.17 4.38 -10.31
N VAL A 44 8.16 3.87 -9.09
CA VAL A 44 6.96 3.81 -8.23
C VAL A 44 7.12 4.89 -7.17
N PHE A 45 6.09 5.72 -7.01
CA PHE A 45 6.08 6.82 -6.06
C PHE A 45 4.94 6.64 -5.07
N LEU A 46 5.17 7.05 -3.82
CA LEU A 46 4.11 7.19 -2.84
C LEU A 46 3.36 8.49 -3.13
N LEU A 47 2.10 8.36 -3.53
CA LEU A 47 1.25 9.53 -3.73
C LEU A 47 0.87 10.17 -2.40
N ASP A 48 0.38 9.35 -1.46
CA ASP A 48 -0.04 9.80 -0.14
C ASP A 48 -0.19 8.62 0.85
N PHE A 49 -0.36 8.93 2.12
CA PHE A 49 -0.66 7.99 3.20
C PHE A 49 -1.67 8.59 4.20
N SER A 50 -2.39 7.73 4.91
CA SER A 50 -3.26 8.14 6.01
C SER A 50 -3.32 7.06 7.08
N CYS A 51 -3.51 7.48 8.32
CA CYS A 51 -3.67 6.60 9.47
C CYS A 51 -5.00 6.94 10.14
N TYR A 52 -5.74 5.91 10.54
CA TYR A 52 -6.93 6.13 11.36
C TYR A 52 -6.52 6.50 12.79
N LYS A 53 -7.14 7.57 13.31
CA LYS A 53 -6.98 7.98 14.70
C LYS A 53 -8.30 7.68 15.44
N PRO A 54 -8.30 6.75 16.40
CA PRO A 54 -9.52 6.42 17.14
C PRO A 54 -9.99 7.56 18.03
N ASP A 55 -11.24 7.46 18.50
CA ASP A 55 -11.82 8.40 19.45
C ASP A 55 -11.02 8.42 20.78
N PRO A 56 -10.79 9.60 21.41
CA PRO A 56 -10.07 9.70 22.68
C PRO A 56 -10.62 8.83 23.82
N SER A 57 -11.90 8.45 23.78
CA SER A 57 -12.50 7.50 24.74
C SER A 57 -11.86 6.11 24.72
N LEU A 58 -11.15 5.76 23.63
CA LEU A 58 -10.42 4.49 23.49
C LEU A 58 -8.98 4.56 23.96
N ILE A 59 -8.54 5.69 24.55
CA ILE A 59 -7.21 5.80 25.16
C ILE A 59 -7.14 4.87 26.37
N CYS A 60 -6.11 4.02 26.39
CA CYS A 60 -5.81 3.12 27.48
C CYS A 60 -4.50 3.54 28.14
N THR A 61 -4.58 3.98 29.38
CA THR A 61 -3.39 4.24 30.21
C THR A 61 -2.84 2.92 30.73
N ARG A 62 -1.58 2.90 31.19
CA ARG A 62 -0.97 1.70 31.79
C ARG A 62 -1.75 1.22 33.01
N GLU A 63 -2.26 2.15 33.82
CA GLU A 63 -3.07 1.85 35.01
C GLU A 63 -4.40 1.23 34.60
N THR A 64 -5.05 1.76 33.56
CA THR A 64 -6.28 1.21 33.01
C THR A 64 -6.04 -0.20 32.48
N PHE A 65 -4.97 -0.41 31.71
CA PHE A 65 -4.61 -1.73 31.20
C PHE A 65 -4.41 -2.74 32.33
N MET A 66 -3.62 -2.38 33.36
CA MET A 66 -3.35 -3.27 34.49
C MET A 66 -4.61 -3.58 35.31
N ASP A 67 -5.48 -2.59 35.55
CA ASP A 67 -6.78 -2.80 36.20
C ASP A 67 -7.66 -3.75 35.38
N ARG A 68 -7.72 -3.57 34.05
CA ARG A 68 -8.48 -4.47 33.17
C ARG A 68 -7.92 -5.88 33.21
N SER A 69 -6.60 -6.06 33.06
CA SER A 69 -5.95 -7.37 33.14
C SER A 69 -6.25 -8.08 34.46
N GLN A 70 -6.18 -7.38 35.61
CA GLN A 70 -6.50 -7.97 36.90
C GLN A 70 -7.97 -8.40 36.99
N ARG A 71 -8.90 -7.57 36.48
CA ARG A 71 -10.34 -7.86 36.49
C ARG A 71 -10.75 -9.02 35.58
N VAL A 72 -9.97 -9.35 34.55
CA VAL A 72 -10.26 -10.54 33.70
C VAL A 72 -10.20 -11.82 34.54
N GLY A 73 -9.39 -11.85 35.62
CA GLY A 73 -9.35 -12.98 36.55
C GLY A 73 -8.67 -14.24 36.01
N ILE A 74 -8.02 -14.17 34.86
CA ILE A 74 -7.32 -15.31 34.21
C ILE A 74 -5.80 -15.28 34.42
N PHE A 75 -5.25 -14.17 34.93
CA PHE A 75 -3.82 -13.99 35.11
C PHE A 75 -3.43 -14.21 36.58
N THR A 76 -2.31 -14.91 36.78
CA THR A 76 -1.65 -15.01 38.08
C THR A 76 -0.93 -13.70 38.41
N GLU A 77 -0.55 -13.50 39.67
CA GLU A 77 0.27 -12.36 40.10
C GLU A 77 1.60 -12.26 39.32
N ASP A 78 2.26 -13.40 39.06
CA ASP A 78 3.48 -13.42 38.24
C ASP A 78 3.24 -12.98 36.79
N ASN A 79 2.11 -13.37 36.20
CA ASN A 79 1.72 -12.93 34.86
C ASN A 79 1.45 -11.42 34.83
N LEU A 80 0.77 -10.89 35.84
CA LEU A 80 0.50 -9.45 35.97
C LEU A 80 1.80 -8.66 36.17
N ALA A 81 2.69 -9.12 37.04
CA ALA A 81 4.01 -8.51 37.23
C ALA A 81 4.85 -8.53 35.95
N PHE A 82 4.75 -9.59 35.15
CA PHE A 82 5.40 -9.65 33.84
C PHE A 82 4.79 -8.68 32.82
N GLN A 83 3.45 -8.59 32.74
CA GLN A 83 2.76 -7.61 31.90
C GLN A 83 3.14 -6.18 32.27
N GLN A 84 3.21 -5.85 33.56
CA GLN A 84 3.65 -4.54 34.03
C GLN A 84 5.07 -4.20 33.55
N LYS A 85 6.02 -5.14 33.70
CA LYS A 85 7.40 -4.97 33.20
C LYS A 85 7.43 -4.74 31.68
N ILE A 86 6.57 -5.40 30.92
CA ILE A 86 6.43 -5.16 29.47
C ILE A 86 5.93 -3.73 29.23
N LEU A 87 4.86 -3.30 29.90
CA LEU A 87 4.29 -1.95 29.72
C LEU A 87 5.31 -0.85 29.99
N GLU A 88 6.10 -0.99 31.05
CA GLU A 88 7.14 -0.04 31.46
C GLU A 88 8.30 0.06 30.44
N ARG A 89 8.54 -1.01 29.67
CA ARG A 89 9.66 -1.12 28.71
C ARG A 89 9.25 -1.08 27.24
N SER A 90 7.95 -1.12 26.95
CA SER A 90 7.41 -1.19 25.58
C SER A 90 7.55 0.09 24.75
N GLY A 91 7.83 1.23 25.40
CA GLY A 91 7.81 2.55 24.75
C GLY A 91 6.39 3.09 24.46
N LEU A 92 5.33 2.37 24.84
CA LEU A 92 3.96 2.83 24.71
C LEU A 92 3.67 3.94 25.73
N GLY A 93 3.09 5.05 25.27
CA GLY A 93 2.73 6.20 26.12
C GLY A 93 1.32 6.08 26.72
N GLN A 94 0.96 7.01 27.60
CA GLN A 94 -0.36 7.07 28.27
C GLN A 94 -1.51 7.50 27.34
N LYS A 95 -1.24 7.73 26.05
CA LYS A 95 -2.21 8.12 25.02
C LYS A 95 -2.32 7.07 23.91
N THR A 96 -1.95 5.83 24.22
CA THR A 96 -2.09 4.68 23.32
C THR A 96 -3.57 4.26 23.28
N TYR A 97 -4.10 3.97 22.10
CA TYR A 97 -5.48 3.50 21.94
C TYR A 97 -5.53 1.98 22.07
N PHE A 98 -6.67 1.46 22.57
CA PHE A 98 -6.88 0.02 22.73
C PHE A 98 -8.29 -0.37 22.21
N PRO A 99 -8.48 -1.62 21.76
CA PRO A 99 -9.77 -2.07 21.24
C PRO A 99 -10.90 -1.87 22.26
N GLU A 100 -12.01 -1.28 21.82
CA GLU A 100 -13.19 -1.02 22.66
C GLU A 100 -13.65 -2.30 23.38
N ALA A 101 -13.67 -3.42 22.66
CA ALA A 101 -14.07 -4.73 23.16
C ALA A 101 -13.22 -5.22 24.34
N LEU A 102 -11.94 -4.83 24.41
CA LEU A 102 -11.02 -5.19 25.48
C LEU A 102 -11.03 -4.18 26.64
N LEU A 103 -11.54 -2.96 26.42
CA LEU A 103 -11.70 -1.96 27.47
C LEU A 103 -12.97 -2.18 28.34
N ARG A 104 -13.94 -2.94 27.83
CA ARG A 104 -15.17 -3.32 28.54
C ARG A 104 -14.88 -4.22 29.75
N VAL A 105 -15.79 -4.21 30.73
CA VAL A 105 -15.74 -5.07 31.92
C VAL A 105 -17.10 -5.77 32.06
N PRO A 106 -17.20 -7.08 31.77
CA PRO A 106 -16.15 -7.97 31.28
C PRO A 106 -15.75 -7.66 29.82
N PRO A 107 -14.53 -8.04 29.37
CA PRO A 107 -14.13 -7.89 27.98
C PRO A 107 -14.97 -8.79 27.06
N ASN A 108 -15.18 -8.37 25.81
CA ASN A 108 -15.96 -9.11 24.81
C ASN A 108 -15.15 -9.39 23.53
N PRO A 109 -14.09 -10.20 23.58
CA PRO A 109 -13.28 -10.52 22.40
C PRO A 109 -14.02 -11.52 21.50
N CYS A 110 -14.89 -11.02 20.62
CA CYS A 110 -15.63 -11.84 19.66
C CYS A 110 -15.38 -11.41 18.21
N MET A 111 -15.75 -12.27 17.26
CA MET A 111 -15.56 -12.03 15.82
C MET A 111 -16.30 -10.78 15.32
N GLU A 112 -17.45 -10.47 15.92
CA GLU A 112 -18.24 -9.29 15.56
C GLU A 112 -17.51 -7.99 15.94
N GLU A 113 -17.00 -7.91 17.17
CA GLU A 113 -16.25 -6.74 17.62
C GLU A 113 -14.92 -6.57 16.86
N ALA A 114 -14.20 -7.67 16.59
CA ALA A 114 -12.99 -7.64 15.78
C ALA A 114 -13.27 -7.17 14.34
N ARG A 115 -14.41 -7.59 13.76
CA ARG A 115 -14.87 -7.10 12.45
C ARG A 115 -15.18 -5.61 12.50
N LYS A 116 -15.95 -5.16 13.50
CA LYS A 116 -16.31 -3.75 13.69
C LYS A 116 -15.05 -2.88 13.81
N GLU A 117 -14.04 -3.31 14.58
CA GLU A 117 -12.78 -2.60 14.71
C GLU A 117 -12.03 -2.53 13.37
N ALA A 118 -11.85 -3.68 12.70
CA ALA A 118 -11.16 -3.73 11.41
C ALA A 118 -11.82 -2.84 10.36
N GLU A 119 -13.16 -2.87 10.26
CA GLU A 119 -13.91 -1.99 9.38
C GLU A 119 -13.70 -0.51 9.73
N THR A 120 -13.83 -0.15 11.00
CA THR A 120 -13.66 1.23 11.46
C THR A 120 -12.28 1.77 11.11
N VAL A 121 -11.23 1.01 11.45
CA VAL A 121 -9.83 1.41 11.25
C VAL A 121 -9.46 1.44 9.77
N MET A 122 -9.76 0.38 9.02
CA MET A 122 -9.38 0.28 7.61
C MET A 122 -10.16 1.28 6.77
N PHE A 123 -11.47 1.38 6.96
CA PHE A 123 -12.27 2.30 6.17
C PHE A 123 -11.97 3.75 6.51
N GLY A 124 -11.79 4.10 7.79
CA GLY A 124 -11.41 5.47 8.15
C GLY A 124 -10.06 5.90 7.55
N ALA A 125 -9.07 5.00 7.49
CA ALA A 125 -7.80 5.30 6.84
C ALA A 125 -7.91 5.41 5.31
N ILE A 126 -8.71 4.55 4.68
CA ILE A 126 -8.93 4.58 3.22
C ILE A 126 -9.74 5.81 2.81
N ASP A 127 -10.80 6.15 3.54
CA ASP A 127 -11.62 7.33 3.30
C ASP A 127 -10.74 8.60 3.31
N ALA A 128 -9.88 8.75 4.33
CA ALA A 128 -8.98 9.89 4.47
C ALA A 128 -7.97 10.00 3.31
N VAL A 129 -7.36 8.89 2.87
CA VAL A 129 -6.37 8.95 1.77
C VAL A 129 -7.04 9.19 0.42
N LEU A 130 -8.23 8.63 0.18
CA LEU A 130 -8.99 8.87 -1.05
C LEU A 130 -9.47 10.31 -1.13
N GLU A 131 -9.94 10.87 -0.01
CA GLU A 131 -10.32 12.29 0.08
C GLU A 131 -9.12 13.20 -0.20
N LYS A 132 -7.97 12.93 0.43
CA LYS A 132 -6.76 13.74 0.27
C LYS A 132 -6.20 13.72 -1.16
N THR A 133 -6.27 12.57 -1.82
CA THR A 133 -5.69 12.37 -3.16
C THR A 133 -6.66 12.66 -4.31
N GLY A 134 -7.97 12.59 -4.06
CA GLY A 134 -9.01 12.65 -5.10
C GLY A 134 -9.01 11.45 -6.05
N VAL A 135 -8.26 10.39 -5.75
CA VAL A 135 -8.20 9.18 -6.57
C VAL A 135 -9.55 8.46 -6.51
N LYS A 136 -10.11 8.12 -7.67
CA LYS A 136 -11.37 7.38 -7.71
C LYS A 136 -11.09 5.91 -7.40
N PRO A 137 -11.95 5.24 -6.61
CA PRO A 137 -11.81 3.81 -6.33
C PRO A 137 -11.66 2.92 -7.58
N LYS A 138 -12.25 3.32 -8.70
CA LYS A 138 -12.16 2.60 -9.99
C LYS A 138 -10.78 2.67 -10.65
N ASP A 139 -9.96 3.67 -10.30
CA ASP A 139 -8.62 3.86 -10.84
C ASP A 139 -7.57 3.01 -10.10
N ILE A 140 -7.94 2.42 -8.95
CA ILE A 140 -7.05 1.59 -8.13
C ILE A 140 -6.81 0.24 -8.79
N GLY A 141 -5.55 -0.03 -9.08
CA GLY A 141 -5.14 -1.19 -9.84
C GLY A 141 -4.96 -2.47 -9.03
N ILE A 142 -4.42 -2.30 -7.84
CA ILE A 142 -3.92 -3.36 -6.96
C ILE A 142 -4.30 -2.97 -5.53
N LEU A 143 -4.82 -3.92 -4.75
CA LEU A 143 -5.09 -3.76 -3.34
C LEU A 143 -4.29 -4.78 -2.53
N VAL A 144 -3.34 -4.29 -1.73
CA VAL A 144 -2.59 -5.12 -0.79
C VAL A 144 -3.13 -4.87 0.62
N VAL A 145 -3.62 -5.93 1.27
CA VAL A 145 -4.09 -5.89 2.66
C VAL A 145 -3.24 -6.82 3.49
N ASN A 146 -2.70 -6.31 4.60
CA ASN A 146 -1.97 -7.10 5.57
C ASN A 146 -2.64 -6.98 6.94
N CYS A 147 -2.86 -8.12 7.59
CA CYS A 147 -3.34 -8.21 8.96
C CYS A 147 -2.86 -9.53 9.55
N SER A 148 -2.33 -9.51 10.77
CA SER A 148 -1.93 -10.72 11.50
C SER A 148 -2.90 -11.11 12.62
N LEU A 149 -3.77 -10.19 13.03
CA LEU A 149 -4.62 -10.34 14.20
C LEU A 149 -6.02 -10.87 13.88
N PHE A 150 -6.49 -10.70 12.64
CA PHE A 150 -7.87 -10.98 12.29
C PHE A 150 -8.00 -11.45 10.84
N ASN A 151 -8.47 -12.68 10.65
CA ASN A 151 -8.54 -13.36 9.35
C ASN A 151 -9.98 -13.84 9.07
N PRO A 152 -10.94 -12.92 8.82
CA PRO A 152 -12.33 -13.29 8.64
C PRO A 152 -12.62 -13.95 7.28
N THR A 153 -13.77 -14.60 7.20
CA THR A 153 -14.45 -14.88 5.93
C THR A 153 -15.75 -14.05 5.87
N PRO A 154 -15.99 -13.26 4.80
CA PRO A 154 -15.07 -12.95 3.69
C PRO A 154 -13.81 -12.21 4.17
N SER A 155 -12.75 -12.23 3.35
CA SER A 155 -11.44 -11.63 3.71
C SER A 155 -11.52 -10.11 3.82
N LEU A 156 -10.54 -9.51 4.53
CA LEU A 156 -10.44 -8.04 4.68
C LEU A 156 -10.30 -7.33 3.33
N SER A 157 -9.54 -7.91 2.39
CA SER A 157 -9.46 -7.39 1.02
C SER A 157 -10.80 -7.42 0.30
N ALA A 158 -11.57 -8.51 0.43
CA ALA A 158 -12.91 -8.60 -0.15
C ALA A 158 -13.87 -7.57 0.47
N MET A 159 -13.77 -7.30 1.78
CA MET A 159 -14.56 -6.28 2.45
C MET A 159 -14.29 -4.88 1.88
N ILE A 160 -13.01 -4.53 1.69
CA ILE A 160 -12.60 -3.25 1.08
C ILE A 160 -13.10 -3.14 -0.37
N VAL A 161 -12.87 -4.16 -1.20
CA VAL A 161 -13.34 -4.20 -2.60
C VAL A 161 -14.85 -3.97 -2.67
N ASN A 162 -15.62 -4.64 -1.81
CA ASN A 162 -17.07 -4.55 -1.80
C ASN A 162 -17.59 -3.20 -1.29
N LYS A 163 -16.94 -2.58 -0.30
CA LYS A 163 -17.34 -1.28 0.23
C LYS A 163 -17.09 -0.16 -0.78
N TYR A 164 -15.87 -0.08 -1.32
CA TYR A 164 -15.46 1.00 -2.21
C TYR A 164 -15.84 0.78 -3.68
N LYS A 165 -16.45 -0.38 -3.98
CA LYS A 165 -16.80 -0.78 -5.35
C LYS A 165 -15.59 -0.66 -6.27
N LEU A 166 -14.47 -1.26 -5.85
CA LEU A 166 -13.26 -1.31 -6.67
C LEU A 166 -13.55 -2.03 -8.01
N ARG A 167 -12.63 -1.94 -8.96
CA ARG A 167 -12.79 -2.57 -10.28
C ARG A 167 -12.85 -4.10 -10.16
N GLY A 168 -13.60 -4.75 -11.03
CA GLY A 168 -13.81 -6.22 -10.97
C GLY A 168 -12.56 -7.05 -11.29
N ASN A 169 -11.57 -6.45 -11.95
CA ASN A 169 -10.27 -7.04 -12.27
C ASN A 169 -9.14 -6.49 -11.37
N ILE A 170 -9.49 -6.11 -10.14
CA ILE A 170 -8.48 -5.70 -9.16
C ILE A 170 -7.58 -6.89 -8.81
N LEU A 171 -6.28 -6.61 -8.65
CA LEU A 171 -5.30 -7.58 -8.17
C LEU A 171 -5.15 -7.49 -6.66
#